data_AF-A0A537KAT9-F1
#
_entry.id   AF-A0A537KAT9-F1
#
_cell.length_a   1.000
_cell.length_b   1.000
_cell.length_c   1.000
_cell.angle_alpha   90.00
_cell.angle_beta   90.00
_cell.angle_gamma   90.00
#
_symmetry.space_group_name_H-M   'P 1'
#
loop_
_entity.id
_entity.type
_entity.pdbx_description
1 polymer ?
#
loop_
_entity_poly.entity_id
_entity_poly.type
_entity_poly.pdbx_seq_one_letter_code
_entity_poly.pdbx_strand_id
1 'polypeptide(L)'
;MNKLALFPVVFLSFILWIIVNQYFFCPHFSFSSPRPFSGKLLYNPYDSINPNNWIKCNFHAHTNAWHGLTHGKGTAADISHVYDSMKYAVHCVSNYEKIDTTFIRTPGFIPAYEHGYGINKTHQLVLGGSKVCWNDYLFPQTLSNKQYILNCLSSNPRDVVIVNHPANRTGYYASDFEYLTNYNCIEVLNPFAISVAHWDSALSSGKPAFIVGNDDVHDIFSKDSFGRMCTWVNVSRVREANVLNALKQGKSFGMIIGKGAKDLPVLKRFSVNKDTISFEMSEVARQISFTGQNGTVLASYINSSSAQYIVKPGDQYVRAVIGYTDGTSIFLNPVFRYNGTKITQTPVFINTQKTAIFRLMGIFILTAWLRMAFPLVVSKHVRQTLGKRFTYTPKKLFPRLR
;
A
#
# COMPACT_ATOMS: atom_id res chain seq x y z
N MET A 1 48.25 -12.47 2.43
CA MET A 1 46.96 -11.75 2.43
C MET A 1 46.23 -12.18 3.69
N ASN A 2 45.89 -11.29 4.63
CA ASN A 2 45.08 -11.72 5.78
C ASN A 2 43.64 -11.89 5.30
N LYS A 3 43.22 -13.14 5.08
CA LYS A 3 41.83 -13.49 4.73
C LYS A 3 40.82 -12.87 5.72
N LEU A 4 41.25 -12.60 6.96
CA LEU A 4 40.47 -11.89 7.99
C LEU A 4 40.03 -10.46 7.63
N ALA A 5 40.78 -9.70 6.80
CA ALA A 5 40.43 -8.31 6.49
C ALA A 5 39.50 -8.18 5.26
N LEU A 6 39.39 -9.23 4.43
CA LEU A 6 38.60 -9.18 3.19
C LEU A 6 37.10 -9.30 3.46
N PHE A 7 36.71 -10.25 4.32
CA PHE A 7 35.32 -10.47 4.70
C PHE A 7 34.60 -9.21 5.21
N PRO A 8 35.13 -8.47 6.21
CA PRO A 8 34.47 -7.26 6.70
C PRO A 8 34.35 -6.17 5.63
N VAL A 9 35.35 -6.01 4.75
CA VAL A 9 35.29 -5.02 3.66
C VAL A 9 34.21 -5.38 2.64
N VAL A 10 34.09 -6.66 2.27
CA VAL A 10 33.02 -7.13 1.36
C VAL A 10 31.65 -6.95 2.00
N PHE A 11 31.49 -7.35 3.26
CA PHE A 11 30.24 -7.19 4.00
C PHE A 11 29.82 -5.72 4.11
N LEU A 12 30.72 -4.84 4.52
CA LEU A 12 30.42 -3.41 4.62
C LEU A 12 30.16 -2.77 3.25
N SER A 13 30.84 -3.23 2.18
CA SER A 13 30.55 -2.77 0.82
C SER A 13 29.13 -3.14 0.39
N PHE A 14 28.66 -4.34 0.76
CA PHE A 14 27.30 -4.77 0.51
C PHE A 14 26.27 -3.92 1.28
N ILE A 15 26.50 -3.66 2.58
CA ILE A 15 25.65 -2.78 3.38
C ILE A 15 25.63 -1.35 2.80
N LEU A 16 26.81 -0.82 2.43
CA LEU A 16 26.90 0.49 1.80
C LEU A 16 26.12 0.53 0.49
N TRP A 17 26.21 -0.51 -0.34
CA TRP A 17 25.46 -0.58 -1.59
C TRP A 17 23.95 -0.52 -1.34
N ILE A 18 23.43 -1.24 -0.33
CA ILE A 18 22.02 -1.18 0.05
C ILE A 18 21.62 0.24 0.46
N ILE A 19 22.47 0.96 1.20
CA ILE A 19 22.20 2.34 1.61
C ILE A 19 22.24 3.29 0.41
N VAL A 20 23.22 3.13 -0.46
CA VAL A 20 23.51 4.07 -1.55
C VAL A 20 22.60 3.86 -2.76
N ASN A 21 22.03 2.67 -2.95
CA ASN A 21 21.17 2.37 -4.10
C ASN A 21 20.05 3.40 -4.29
N GLN A 22 19.49 3.94 -3.20
CA GLN A 22 18.40 4.91 -3.24
C GLN A 22 18.82 6.23 -3.89
N TYR A 23 20.09 6.61 -3.79
CA TYR A 23 20.62 7.83 -4.43
C TYR A 23 20.66 7.71 -5.96
N PHE A 24 20.73 6.48 -6.48
CA PHE A 24 20.82 6.23 -7.92
C PHE A 24 19.47 5.90 -8.54
N PHE A 25 18.71 5.02 -7.88
CA PHE A 25 17.48 4.44 -8.44
C PHE A 25 16.20 5.14 -7.99
N CYS A 26 16.21 5.88 -6.88
CA CYS A 26 15.05 6.67 -6.47
C CYS A 26 15.10 8.06 -7.10
N PRO A 27 14.17 8.45 -7.99
CA PRO A 27 13.96 9.85 -8.30
C PRO A 27 13.44 10.59 -7.06
N HIS A 28 13.81 11.86 -6.93
CA HIS A 28 13.21 12.74 -5.94
C HIS A 28 12.02 13.47 -6.53
N PHE A 29 10.96 13.59 -5.75
CA PHE A 29 9.71 14.20 -6.19
C PHE A 29 9.50 15.59 -5.58
N SER A 30 8.78 16.43 -6.32
CA SER A 30 8.18 17.67 -5.82
C SER A 30 6.71 17.39 -5.52
N PHE A 31 6.32 17.55 -4.27
CA PHE A 31 4.95 17.35 -3.83
C PHE A 31 4.23 18.69 -3.75
N SER A 32 3.10 18.81 -4.44
CA SER A 32 2.22 19.96 -4.32
C SER A 32 1.51 19.96 -2.98
N SER A 33 1.11 21.15 -2.51
CA SER A 33 0.26 21.27 -1.33
C SER A 33 -1.02 20.43 -1.49
N PRO A 34 -1.45 19.73 -0.43
CA PRO A 34 -2.68 18.94 -0.45
C PRO A 34 -3.88 19.79 -0.84
N ARG A 35 -4.79 19.23 -1.64
CA ARG A 35 -6.01 19.90 -2.07
C ARG A 35 -7.19 19.03 -1.69
N PRO A 36 -8.04 19.45 -0.74
CA PRO A 36 -9.25 18.72 -0.42
C PRO A 36 -10.12 18.49 -1.67
N PHE A 37 -11.01 17.51 -1.57
CA PHE A 37 -12.05 17.32 -2.57
C PHE A 37 -12.80 18.63 -2.83
N SER A 38 -13.27 18.84 -4.06
CA SER A 38 -13.97 20.06 -4.43
C SER A 38 -14.88 19.80 -5.61
N GLY A 39 -15.86 20.67 -5.80
CA GLY A 39 -16.84 20.57 -6.88
C GLY A 39 -18.28 20.59 -6.38
N LYS A 40 -19.20 20.74 -7.34
CA LYS A 40 -20.63 20.91 -7.07
C LYS A 40 -21.37 19.60 -6.93
N LEU A 41 -20.81 18.51 -7.46
CA LEU A 41 -21.44 17.18 -7.42
C LEU A 41 -20.86 16.35 -6.28
N LEU A 42 -21.61 15.35 -5.85
CA LEU A 42 -21.17 14.35 -4.88
C LEU A 42 -20.95 13.01 -5.60
N TYR A 43 -19.76 12.47 -5.48
CA TYR A 43 -19.48 11.12 -5.93
C TYR A 43 -20.05 10.14 -4.89
N ASN A 44 -20.94 9.26 -5.35
CA ASN A 44 -21.50 8.19 -4.53
C ASN A 44 -20.87 6.84 -4.95
N PRO A 45 -19.96 6.27 -4.14
CA PRO A 45 -19.35 4.98 -4.47
C PRO A 45 -20.36 3.82 -4.41
N TYR A 46 -21.52 4.03 -3.80
CA TYR A 46 -22.60 3.05 -3.72
C TYR A 46 -23.69 3.28 -4.76
N ASP A 47 -23.46 4.12 -5.76
CA ASP A 47 -24.43 4.28 -6.83
C ASP A 47 -24.63 2.95 -7.60
N SER A 48 -25.88 2.59 -7.81
CA SER A 48 -26.30 1.35 -8.46
C SER A 48 -25.85 0.04 -7.77
N ILE A 49 -25.61 0.04 -6.45
CA ILE A 49 -25.39 -1.24 -5.72
C ILE A 49 -26.66 -2.07 -5.69
N ASN A 50 -26.49 -3.40 -5.66
CA ASN A 50 -27.58 -4.33 -5.40
C ASN A 50 -27.28 -5.10 -4.12
N PRO A 51 -28.16 -5.12 -3.11
CA PRO A 51 -27.90 -5.80 -1.83
C PRO A 51 -27.66 -7.31 -1.97
N ASN A 52 -28.13 -7.95 -3.05
CA ASN A 52 -27.89 -9.38 -3.30
C ASN A 52 -26.52 -9.66 -3.94
N ASN A 53 -25.78 -8.62 -4.33
CA ASN A 53 -24.48 -8.72 -4.99
C ASN A 53 -23.28 -8.53 -4.05
N TRP A 54 -23.54 -8.45 -2.75
CA TRP A 54 -22.48 -8.35 -1.75
C TRP A 54 -21.77 -9.69 -1.63
N ILE A 55 -20.47 -9.68 -1.93
CA ILE A 55 -19.59 -10.83 -1.72
C ILE A 55 -18.55 -10.50 -0.65
N LYS A 56 -18.27 -11.47 0.22
CA LYS A 56 -17.25 -11.34 1.26
C LYS A 56 -15.89 -11.73 0.70
N CYS A 57 -14.90 -10.86 0.90
CA CYS A 57 -13.55 -11.00 0.35
C CYS A 57 -12.47 -10.81 1.41
N ASN A 58 -11.32 -11.43 1.19
CA ASN A 58 -10.08 -11.19 1.94
C ASN A 58 -8.90 -11.26 0.97
N PHE A 59 -8.04 -10.26 0.96
CA PHE A 59 -6.97 -10.16 -0.04
C PHE A 59 -5.58 -10.39 0.54
N HIS A 60 -5.44 -10.61 1.85
CA HIS A 60 -4.16 -10.56 2.54
C HIS A 60 -3.94 -11.80 3.41
N ALA A 61 -3.21 -12.77 2.86
CA ALA A 61 -2.83 -14.00 3.56
C ALA A 61 -1.51 -14.56 3.01
N HIS A 62 -0.70 -15.13 3.90
CA HIS A 62 0.65 -15.59 3.62
C HIS A 62 0.78 -17.09 3.84
N THR A 63 1.42 -17.76 2.88
CA THR A 63 1.79 -19.17 2.96
C THR A 63 3.24 -19.33 3.41
N ASN A 64 3.70 -20.58 3.55
CA ASN A 64 5.12 -20.91 3.68
C ASN A 64 5.89 -20.67 2.36
N ALA A 65 6.04 -19.39 2.00
CA ALA A 65 6.84 -18.95 0.86
C ALA A 65 8.33 -18.89 1.22
N TRP A 66 9.17 -18.86 0.17
CA TRP A 66 10.63 -18.69 0.32
C TRP A 66 11.30 -19.71 1.25
N HIS A 67 10.84 -20.97 1.24
CA HIS A 67 11.32 -22.02 2.15
C HIS A 67 11.27 -21.62 3.63
N GLY A 68 10.29 -20.80 4.03
CA GLY A 68 10.09 -20.36 5.41
C GLY A 68 10.93 -19.16 5.83
N LEU A 69 11.63 -18.50 4.88
CA LEU A 69 12.32 -17.23 5.16
C LEU A 69 11.33 -16.12 5.57
N THR A 70 10.09 -16.23 5.12
CA THR A 70 8.97 -15.38 5.53
C THR A 70 8.10 -16.08 6.57
N HIS A 71 7.46 -15.33 7.46
CA HIS A 71 6.74 -15.86 8.62
C HIS A 71 5.44 -16.64 8.33
N GLY A 72 5.03 -16.77 7.06
CA GLY A 72 3.80 -17.48 6.69
C GLY A 72 3.89 -19.00 6.90
N LYS A 73 2.77 -19.62 7.28
CA LYS A 73 2.63 -21.08 7.45
C LYS A 73 1.50 -21.64 6.61
N GLY A 74 1.57 -22.94 6.35
CA GLY A 74 0.61 -23.64 5.51
C GLY A 74 0.82 -23.40 4.02
N THR A 75 -0.08 -23.93 3.22
CA THR A 75 -0.08 -23.89 1.76
C THR A 75 -1.22 -23.03 1.24
N ALA A 76 -1.19 -22.71 -0.05
CA ALA A 76 -2.32 -22.04 -0.70
C ALA A 76 -3.62 -22.86 -0.57
N ALA A 77 -3.53 -24.19 -0.57
CA ALA A 77 -4.68 -25.08 -0.40
C ALA A 77 -5.28 -25.00 1.00
N ASP A 78 -4.45 -24.88 2.04
CA ASP A 78 -4.94 -24.69 3.42
C ASP A 78 -5.69 -23.37 3.57
N ILE A 79 -5.13 -22.29 3.00
CA ILE A 79 -5.78 -20.97 2.98
C ILE A 79 -7.11 -21.04 2.24
N SER A 80 -7.14 -21.65 1.04
CA SER A 80 -8.37 -21.80 0.27
C SER A 80 -9.41 -22.58 1.06
N HIS A 81 -9.04 -23.74 1.60
CA HIS A 81 -9.95 -24.57 2.37
C HIS A 81 -10.60 -23.81 3.53
N VAL A 82 -9.80 -23.07 4.30
CA VAL A 82 -10.29 -22.29 5.44
C VAL A 82 -11.21 -21.16 5.00
N TYR A 83 -10.83 -20.33 4.02
CA TYR A 83 -11.67 -19.23 3.56
C TYR A 83 -12.95 -19.70 2.83
N ASP A 84 -12.87 -20.78 2.06
CA ASP A 84 -14.02 -21.41 1.41
C ASP A 84 -15.00 -21.95 2.45
N SER A 85 -14.51 -22.60 3.51
CA SER A 85 -15.36 -23.07 4.63
C SER A 85 -16.11 -21.93 5.34
N MET A 86 -15.52 -20.73 5.34
CA MET A 86 -16.12 -19.50 5.88
C MET A 86 -16.94 -18.72 4.84
N LYS A 87 -17.16 -19.28 3.64
CA LYS A 87 -17.96 -18.69 2.56
C LYS A 87 -17.43 -17.33 2.07
N TYR A 88 -16.11 -17.16 2.03
CA TYR A 88 -15.50 -16.06 1.28
C TYR A 88 -15.60 -16.36 -0.20
N ALA A 89 -16.15 -15.44 -0.99
CA ALA A 89 -16.32 -15.65 -2.43
C ALA A 89 -15.01 -15.38 -3.20
N VAL A 90 -14.14 -14.53 -2.64
CA VAL A 90 -12.81 -14.25 -3.16
C VAL A 90 -11.85 -14.20 -1.99
N HIS A 91 -10.79 -14.99 -2.07
CA HIS A 91 -9.65 -14.86 -1.19
C HIS A 91 -8.36 -14.88 -2.01
N CYS A 92 -7.33 -14.20 -1.52
CA CYS A 92 -6.03 -14.17 -2.18
C CYS A 92 -4.93 -14.72 -1.28
N VAL A 93 -3.99 -15.42 -1.91
CA VAL A 93 -2.66 -15.68 -1.34
C VAL A 93 -1.74 -14.58 -1.85
N SER A 94 -1.20 -13.78 -0.93
CA SER A 94 -0.45 -12.56 -1.23
C SER A 94 0.94 -12.59 -0.59
N ASN A 95 1.70 -13.63 -0.87
CA ASN A 95 3.04 -13.79 -0.31
C ASN A 95 3.94 -12.59 -0.64
N TYR A 96 4.89 -12.31 0.25
CA TYR A 96 5.95 -11.33 0.02
C TYR A 96 6.64 -11.54 -1.33
N GLU A 97 6.58 -10.54 -2.22
CA GLU A 97 7.24 -10.51 -3.54
C GLU A 97 7.03 -11.79 -4.38
N LYS A 98 5.90 -12.49 -4.21
CA LYS A 98 5.63 -13.74 -4.91
C LYS A 98 4.15 -13.88 -5.21
N ILE A 99 3.83 -13.94 -6.50
CA ILE A 99 2.48 -14.27 -6.98
C ILE A 99 2.31 -15.79 -6.91
N ASP A 100 1.34 -16.24 -6.11
CA ASP A 100 0.93 -17.65 -6.08
C ASP A 100 0.04 -17.96 -7.30
N THR A 101 0.24 -19.11 -7.94
CA THR A 101 -0.53 -19.52 -9.13
C THR A 101 -1.27 -20.85 -8.93
N THR A 102 -1.32 -21.37 -7.70
CA THR A 102 -1.87 -22.70 -7.38
C THR A 102 -3.31 -22.85 -7.87
N PHE A 103 -4.11 -21.79 -7.73
CA PHE A 103 -5.54 -21.78 -8.08
C PHE A 103 -5.88 -20.87 -9.27
N ILE A 104 -4.93 -20.65 -10.19
CA ILE A 104 -5.13 -19.74 -11.34
C ILE A 104 -6.32 -20.10 -12.24
N ARG A 105 -6.77 -21.37 -12.22
CA ARG A 105 -7.92 -21.85 -13.00
C ARG A 105 -9.27 -21.72 -12.27
N THR A 106 -9.27 -21.32 -11.01
CA THR A 106 -10.49 -21.19 -10.20
C THR A 106 -11.24 -19.90 -10.57
N PRO A 107 -12.57 -19.94 -10.78
CA PRO A 107 -13.36 -18.73 -11.01
C PRO A 107 -13.18 -17.73 -9.87
N GLY A 108 -12.95 -16.46 -10.22
CA GLY A 108 -12.74 -15.41 -9.21
C GLY A 108 -11.33 -15.35 -8.63
N PHE A 109 -10.39 -16.18 -9.09
CA PHE A 109 -8.97 -16.04 -8.78
C PHE A 109 -8.47 -14.63 -9.12
N ILE A 110 -7.70 -14.03 -8.22
CA ILE A 110 -7.04 -12.74 -8.41
C ILE A 110 -5.57 -12.93 -8.05
N PRO A 111 -4.62 -12.74 -8.99
CA PRO A 111 -3.20 -12.82 -8.65
C PRO A 111 -2.85 -11.67 -7.69
N ALA A 112 -2.11 -12.00 -6.64
CA ALA A 112 -1.76 -11.05 -5.59
C ALA A 112 -0.35 -11.29 -5.06
N TYR A 113 0.28 -10.23 -4.57
CA TYR A 113 1.47 -10.30 -3.73
C TYR A 113 1.54 -9.09 -2.80
N GLU A 114 2.15 -9.28 -1.63
CA GLU A 114 2.55 -8.18 -0.76
C GLU A 114 3.95 -7.71 -1.20
N HIS A 115 4.06 -6.44 -1.55
CA HIS A 115 5.29 -5.75 -1.87
C HIS A 115 5.88 -5.10 -0.63
N GLY A 116 7.20 -5.16 -0.49
CA GLY A 116 7.95 -4.50 0.56
C GLY A 116 8.71 -5.48 1.45
N TYR A 117 10.02 -5.26 1.57
CA TYR A 117 10.92 -5.98 2.47
C TYR A 117 11.68 -5.03 3.42
N GLY A 118 11.26 -3.76 3.49
CA GLY A 118 11.82 -2.76 4.38
C GLY A 118 11.60 -3.04 5.88
N ILE A 119 12.56 -2.63 6.71
CA ILE A 119 12.56 -2.91 8.16
C ILE A 119 11.37 -2.30 8.92
N ASN A 120 10.78 -1.22 8.40
CA ASN A 120 9.65 -0.52 9.02
C ASN A 120 8.28 -1.05 8.55
N LYS A 121 8.21 -2.17 7.82
CA LYS A 121 6.94 -2.73 7.30
C LYS A 121 6.17 -1.77 6.39
N THR A 122 6.88 -1.04 5.53
CA THR A 122 6.29 -0.19 4.49
C THR A 122 5.75 -1.08 3.36
N HIS A 123 4.58 -1.69 3.55
CA HIS A 123 4.05 -2.69 2.62
C HIS A 123 2.88 -2.22 1.77
N GLN A 124 2.69 -2.86 0.63
CA GLN A 124 1.58 -2.62 -0.28
C GLN A 124 1.08 -3.96 -0.82
N LEU A 125 -0.21 -4.10 -1.03
CA LEU A 125 -0.77 -5.21 -1.77
C LEU A 125 -0.97 -4.80 -3.23
N VAL A 126 -0.58 -5.68 -4.15
CA VAL A 126 -0.89 -5.54 -5.58
C VAL A 126 -1.83 -6.66 -5.98
N LEU A 127 -3.02 -6.30 -6.47
CA LEU A 127 -4.01 -7.25 -6.98
C LEU A 127 -4.14 -7.12 -8.51
N GLY A 128 -4.26 -8.25 -9.21
CA GLY A 128 -4.30 -8.30 -10.68
C GLY A 128 -2.92 -8.23 -11.34
N GLY A 129 -1.85 -8.16 -10.55
CA GLY A 129 -0.48 -8.03 -11.04
C GLY A 129 -0.04 -9.28 -11.79
N SER A 130 0.53 -9.09 -13.00
CA SER A 130 1.08 -10.19 -13.81
C SER A 130 2.56 -10.46 -13.53
N LYS A 131 3.24 -9.56 -12.80
CA LYS A 131 4.65 -9.65 -12.45
C LYS A 131 4.92 -8.92 -11.14
N VAL A 132 5.95 -9.38 -10.43
CA VAL A 132 6.45 -8.76 -9.20
C VAL A 132 7.32 -7.56 -9.55
N CYS A 133 7.12 -6.44 -8.85
CA CYS A 133 8.05 -5.33 -8.82
C CYS A 133 9.13 -5.61 -7.78
N TRP A 134 10.36 -5.86 -8.21
CA TRP A 134 11.46 -6.20 -7.28
C TRP A 134 12.14 -5.00 -6.62
N ASN A 135 11.89 -3.79 -7.12
CA ASN A 135 12.49 -2.59 -6.56
C ASN A 135 11.82 -2.26 -5.23
N ASP A 136 12.58 -2.32 -4.13
CA ASP A 136 12.20 -1.77 -2.82
C ASP A 136 13.45 -1.36 -2.00
N TYR A 137 13.25 -0.62 -0.91
CA TYR A 137 14.30 -0.04 -0.06
C TYR A 137 14.27 -0.63 1.36
N LEU A 138 15.40 -1.24 1.76
CA LEU A 138 15.51 -1.95 3.05
C LEU A 138 15.45 -1.01 4.26
N PHE A 139 16.12 0.14 4.18
CA PHE A 139 16.18 1.13 5.25
C PHE A 139 14.96 2.07 5.24
N PRO A 140 14.68 2.78 6.35
CA PRO A 140 13.49 3.61 6.47
C PRO A 140 13.29 4.52 5.25
N GLN A 141 12.12 4.40 4.66
CA GLN A 141 11.81 4.99 3.37
C GLN A 141 11.41 6.46 3.53
N THR A 142 12.03 7.32 2.73
CA THR A 142 11.57 8.71 2.57
C THR A 142 10.25 8.77 1.80
N LEU A 143 9.57 9.92 1.83
CA LEU A 143 8.37 10.16 1.02
C LEU A 143 8.62 9.94 -0.49
N SER A 144 9.83 10.26 -0.99
CA SER A 144 10.19 10.00 -2.39
C SER A 144 10.38 8.52 -2.68
N ASN A 145 10.94 7.74 -1.75
CA ASN A 145 11.03 6.28 -1.88
C ASN A 145 9.63 5.69 -2.00
N LYS A 146 8.76 6.00 -1.03
CA LYS A 146 7.36 5.55 -1.02
C LYS A 146 6.63 5.92 -2.31
N GLN A 147 6.75 7.16 -2.79
CA GLN A 147 6.11 7.58 -4.04
C GLN A 147 6.67 6.84 -5.27
N TYR A 148 7.98 6.59 -5.31
CA TYR A 148 8.57 5.84 -6.43
C TYR A 148 8.03 4.40 -6.47
N ILE A 149 7.95 3.74 -5.32
CA ILE A 149 7.38 2.40 -5.22
C ILE A 149 5.93 2.39 -5.70
N LEU A 150 5.09 3.30 -5.20
CA LEU A 150 3.70 3.40 -5.66
C LEU A 150 3.59 3.63 -7.18
N ASN A 151 4.48 4.39 -7.79
CA ASN A 151 4.53 4.56 -9.24
C ASN A 151 4.90 3.25 -9.97
N CYS A 152 5.84 2.47 -9.43
CA CYS A 152 6.21 1.18 -9.98
C CYS A 152 5.04 0.18 -9.91
N LEU A 153 4.40 0.08 -8.73
CA LEU A 153 3.29 -0.84 -8.49
C LEU A 153 2.03 -0.48 -9.30
N SER A 154 1.81 0.80 -9.56
CA SER A 154 0.66 1.30 -10.35
C SER A 154 0.91 1.37 -11.86
N SER A 155 2.05 0.89 -12.34
CA SER A 155 2.45 0.98 -13.75
C SER A 155 1.44 0.33 -14.71
N ASN A 156 0.74 -0.72 -14.26
CA ASN A 156 -0.38 -1.29 -14.99
C ASN A 156 -1.72 -0.72 -14.44
N PRO A 157 -2.49 0.04 -15.24
CA PRO A 157 -3.73 0.65 -14.78
C PRO A 157 -4.84 -0.36 -14.47
N ARG A 158 -4.67 -1.66 -14.80
CA ARG A 158 -5.59 -2.73 -14.42
C ARG A 158 -5.40 -3.19 -12.97
N ASP A 159 -4.20 -3.06 -12.42
CA ASP A 159 -3.85 -3.54 -11.09
C ASP A 159 -4.47 -2.63 -10.01
N VAL A 160 -4.86 -3.22 -8.89
CA VAL A 160 -5.27 -2.46 -7.70
C VAL A 160 -4.08 -2.41 -6.76
N VAL A 161 -3.63 -1.21 -6.43
CA VAL A 161 -2.59 -0.98 -5.42
C VAL A 161 -3.26 -0.57 -4.11
N ILE A 162 -2.97 -1.32 -3.05
CA ILE A 162 -3.46 -1.07 -1.68
C ILE A 162 -2.26 -0.77 -0.80
N VAL A 163 -2.32 0.30 -0.01
CA VAL A 163 -1.30 0.51 1.03
C VAL A 163 -1.68 -0.30 2.27
N ASN A 164 -0.83 -1.26 2.65
CA ASN A 164 -1.14 -2.24 3.70
C ASN A 164 -0.87 -1.67 5.09
N HIS A 165 -1.79 -1.97 6.02
CA HIS A 165 -1.73 -1.69 7.46
C HIS A 165 -0.79 -0.52 7.85
N PRO A 166 -1.01 0.71 7.35
CA PRO A 166 0.04 1.75 7.36
C PRO A 166 0.46 2.19 8.76
N ALA A 167 -0.41 2.05 9.77
CA ALA A 167 -0.07 2.32 11.16
C ALA A 167 0.84 1.25 11.82
N ASN A 168 1.02 0.09 11.19
CA ASN A 168 1.90 -0.97 11.72
C ASN A 168 3.37 -0.56 11.60
N ARG A 169 4.11 -0.65 12.71
CA ARG A 169 5.56 -0.33 12.82
C ARG A 169 6.00 0.97 12.14
N THR A 170 5.12 1.97 12.10
CA THR A 170 5.39 3.26 11.45
C THR A 170 5.84 3.13 9.98
N GLY A 171 5.35 2.11 9.26
CA GLY A 171 5.67 1.94 7.84
C GLY A 171 5.25 3.15 7.01
N TYR A 172 4.13 3.77 7.39
CA TYR A 172 3.65 5.06 6.88
C TYR A 172 3.20 5.98 8.02
N TYR A 173 3.45 7.27 7.89
CA TYR A 173 2.85 8.29 8.73
C TYR A 173 1.53 8.76 8.11
N ALA A 174 0.58 9.22 8.93
CA ALA A 174 -0.66 9.79 8.40
C ALA A 174 -0.39 10.99 7.48
N SER A 175 0.62 11.81 7.79
CA SER A 175 1.06 12.93 6.94
C SER A 175 1.62 12.51 5.58
N ASP A 176 2.08 11.27 5.40
CA ASP A 176 2.52 10.80 4.07
C ASP A 176 1.34 10.79 3.09
N PHE A 177 0.14 10.45 3.57
CA PHE A 177 -1.07 10.34 2.75
C PHE A 177 -1.62 11.69 2.27
N GLU A 178 -1.13 12.79 2.82
CA GLU A 178 -1.38 14.12 2.29
C GLU A 178 -0.80 14.29 0.87
N TYR A 179 0.33 13.63 0.62
CA TYR A 179 1.15 13.84 -0.56
C TYR A 179 1.12 12.66 -1.52
N LEU A 180 1.20 11.43 -0.99
CA LEU A 180 1.30 10.23 -1.79
C LEU A 180 0.16 10.11 -2.80
N THR A 181 0.46 9.51 -3.95
CA THR A 181 -0.47 9.29 -5.05
C THR A 181 -0.19 7.94 -5.70
N ASN A 182 -1.04 7.54 -6.64
CA ASN A 182 -1.01 6.28 -7.39
C ASN A 182 -1.27 5.02 -6.54
N TYR A 183 -2.24 5.10 -5.63
CA TYR A 183 -2.83 3.96 -4.94
C TYR A 183 -4.35 4.06 -4.98
N ASN A 184 -5.04 2.92 -4.95
CA ASN A 184 -6.49 2.84 -5.07
C ASN A 184 -7.18 2.67 -3.72
N CYS A 185 -6.57 1.87 -2.84
CA CYS A 185 -7.15 1.51 -1.56
C CYS A 185 -6.13 1.66 -0.42
N ILE A 186 -6.66 1.68 0.80
CA ILE A 186 -5.87 1.58 2.04
C ILE A 186 -6.43 0.40 2.82
N GLU A 187 -5.56 -0.48 3.30
CA GLU A 187 -5.94 -1.49 4.27
C GLU A 187 -6.09 -0.81 5.64
N VAL A 188 -7.27 -0.25 5.87
CA VAL A 188 -7.60 0.48 7.09
C VAL A 188 -7.80 -0.49 8.25
N LEU A 189 -8.36 -1.67 7.96
CA LEU A 189 -8.68 -2.68 8.95
C LEU A 189 -7.70 -3.84 8.80
N ASN A 190 -6.81 -3.97 9.77
CA ASN A 190 -5.89 -5.09 9.88
C ASN A 190 -5.75 -5.50 11.36
N PRO A 191 -5.63 -6.79 11.71
CA PRO A 191 -5.47 -7.24 13.09
C PRO A 191 -4.27 -6.66 13.85
N PHE A 192 -3.22 -6.23 13.14
CA PHE A 192 -2.03 -5.61 13.72
C PHE A 192 -2.17 -4.08 13.87
N ALA A 193 -3.08 -3.44 13.12
CA ALA A 193 -3.22 -1.99 13.10
C ALA A 193 -4.54 -1.52 12.47
N ILE A 194 -5.23 -0.61 13.14
CA ILE A 194 -6.37 0.14 12.57
C ILE A 194 -5.90 1.52 12.10
N SER A 195 -5.98 1.78 10.80
CA SER A 195 -5.34 2.94 10.16
C SER A 195 -6.31 4.04 9.72
N VAL A 196 -7.31 4.34 10.56
CA VAL A 196 -8.35 5.35 10.26
C VAL A 196 -7.74 6.74 10.08
N ALA A 197 -6.73 7.12 10.88
CA ALA A 197 -6.06 8.41 10.76
C ALA A 197 -5.35 8.58 9.39
N HIS A 198 -4.74 7.53 8.87
CA HIS A 198 -4.12 7.52 7.53
C HIS A 198 -5.17 7.67 6.43
N TRP A 199 -6.29 6.98 6.59
CA TRP A 199 -7.42 7.10 5.65
C TRP A 199 -8.00 8.51 5.65
N ASP A 200 -8.27 9.07 6.83
CA ASP A 200 -8.79 10.43 6.96
C ASP A 200 -7.82 11.47 6.41
N SER A 201 -6.51 11.29 6.56
CA SER A 201 -5.50 12.16 5.95
C SER A 201 -5.55 12.13 4.42
N ALA A 202 -5.65 10.93 3.82
CA ALA A 202 -5.82 10.77 2.37
C ALA A 202 -7.09 11.48 1.88
N LEU A 203 -8.23 11.21 2.52
CA LEU A 203 -9.52 11.79 2.14
C LEU A 203 -9.54 13.32 2.31
N SER A 204 -8.97 13.80 3.41
CA SER A 204 -8.85 15.24 3.71
C SER A 204 -8.00 15.97 2.66
N SER A 205 -7.09 15.24 2.03
CA SER A 205 -6.18 15.72 0.99
C SER A 205 -6.68 15.48 -0.43
N GLY A 206 -7.98 15.17 -0.58
CA GLY A 206 -8.64 14.98 -1.87
C GLY A 206 -8.22 13.71 -2.61
N LYS A 207 -7.72 12.71 -1.89
CA LYS A 207 -7.32 11.42 -2.47
C LYS A 207 -8.51 10.46 -2.44
N PRO A 208 -9.05 10.03 -3.60
CA PRO A 208 -10.12 9.03 -3.69
C PRO A 208 -9.60 7.63 -3.37
N ALA A 209 -9.23 7.42 -2.11
CA ALA A 209 -8.70 6.16 -1.59
C ALA A 209 -9.79 5.42 -0.81
N PHE A 210 -10.06 4.18 -1.21
CA PHE A 210 -11.14 3.38 -0.65
C PHE A 210 -10.66 2.39 0.41
N ILE A 211 -11.54 2.05 1.35
CA ILE A 211 -11.22 1.13 2.43
C ILE A 211 -11.13 -0.31 1.94
N VAL A 212 -10.14 -1.02 2.47
CA VAL A 212 -10.04 -2.47 2.49
C VAL A 212 -9.79 -2.93 3.93
N GLY A 213 -10.37 -4.08 4.28
CA GLY A 213 -10.10 -4.80 5.51
C GLY A 213 -9.72 -6.24 5.21
N ASN A 214 -8.63 -6.71 5.81
CA ASN A 214 -8.14 -8.09 5.66
C ASN A 214 -7.55 -8.60 6.97
N ASP A 215 -7.27 -9.90 7.01
CA ASP A 215 -6.76 -10.59 8.20
C ASP A 215 -5.23 -10.57 8.31
N ASP A 216 -4.49 -10.43 7.18
CA ASP A 216 -3.03 -10.53 7.14
C ASP A 216 -2.52 -11.83 7.82
N VAL A 217 -3.12 -12.94 7.38
CA VAL A 217 -2.90 -14.25 8.00
C VAL A 217 -1.47 -14.70 7.78
N HIS A 218 -0.76 -14.95 8.87
CA HIS A 218 0.57 -15.58 8.84
C HIS A 218 0.57 -17.04 9.30
N ASP A 219 -0.47 -17.48 10.00
CA ASP A 219 -0.60 -18.85 10.48
C ASP A 219 -2.04 -19.34 10.34
N ILE A 220 -2.37 -19.90 9.19
CA ILE A 220 -3.72 -20.37 8.87
C ILE A 220 -4.23 -21.49 9.80
N PHE A 221 -3.37 -22.11 10.59
CA PHE A 221 -3.76 -23.12 11.58
C PHE A 221 -4.14 -22.52 12.94
N SER A 222 -3.81 -21.25 13.16
CA SER A 222 -4.23 -20.51 14.35
C SER A 222 -5.62 -19.92 14.15
N LYS A 223 -6.63 -20.47 14.84
CA LYS A 223 -8.05 -20.08 14.68
C LYS A 223 -8.33 -18.60 14.92
N ASP A 224 -7.49 -17.91 15.69
CA ASP A 224 -7.64 -16.47 15.98
C ASP A 224 -6.95 -15.56 14.93
N SER A 225 -6.36 -16.14 13.88
CA SER A 225 -5.63 -15.40 12.85
C SER A 225 -6.47 -14.99 11.64
N PHE A 226 -7.64 -15.59 11.44
CA PHE A 226 -8.48 -15.40 10.24
C PHE A 226 -9.94 -15.11 10.59
N GLY A 227 -10.70 -14.58 9.64
CA GLY A 227 -12.14 -14.35 9.78
C GLY A 227 -12.50 -13.19 10.71
N ARG A 228 -11.57 -12.27 10.97
CA ARG A 228 -11.75 -11.14 11.90
C ARG A 228 -12.01 -9.83 11.18
N MET A 229 -11.38 -9.64 10.03
CA MET A 229 -11.55 -8.44 9.22
C MET A 229 -11.68 -8.82 7.76
N CYS A 230 -12.63 -8.20 7.07
CA CYS A 230 -12.92 -8.53 5.69
C CYS A 230 -13.38 -7.31 4.90
N THR A 231 -13.37 -7.47 3.58
CA THR A 231 -13.90 -6.49 2.64
C THR A 231 -15.11 -7.07 1.97
N TRP A 232 -16.23 -6.35 2.01
CA TRP A 232 -17.40 -6.71 1.20
C TRP A 232 -17.37 -5.92 -0.09
N VAL A 233 -17.58 -6.58 -1.23
CA VAL A 233 -17.53 -5.97 -2.56
C VAL A 233 -18.85 -6.20 -3.28
N ASN A 234 -19.41 -5.18 -3.93
CA ASN A 234 -20.66 -5.28 -4.67
C ASN A 234 -20.40 -5.60 -6.14
N VAL A 235 -20.58 -6.86 -6.55
CA VAL A 235 -20.41 -7.29 -7.93
C VAL A 235 -21.50 -8.27 -8.35
N SER A 236 -22.06 -8.07 -9.55
CA SER A 236 -23.09 -8.97 -10.10
C SER A 236 -22.54 -10.33 -10.55
N ARG A 237 -21.23 -10.41 -10.79
CA ARG A 237 -20.52 -11.64 -11.16
C ARG A 237 -19.14 -11.64 -10.55
N VAL A 238 -18.77 -12.73 -9.89
CA VAL A 238 -17.45 -12.94 -9.29
C VAL A 238 -16.42 -13.22 -10.40
N ARG A 239 -15.75 -12.16 -10.85
CA ARG A 239 -14.67 -12.18 -11.83
C ARG A 239 -13.61 -11.18 -11.40
N GLU A 240 -12.34 -11.50 -11.63
CA GLU A 240 -11.19 -10.65 -11.30
C GLU A 240 -11.43 -9.18 -11.69
N ALA A 241 -11.66 -8.93 -12.98
CA ALA A 241 -11.86 -7.57 -13.50
C ALA A 241 -13.03 -6.82 -12.82
N ASN A 242 -14.10 -7.52 -12.45
CA ASN A 242 -15.24 -6.91 -11.77
C ASN A 242 -14.89 -6.50 -10.34
N VAL A 243 -14.19 -7.37 -9.61
CA VAL A 243 -13.75 -7.10 -8.22
C VAL A 243 -12.74 -5.97 -8.20
N LEU A 244 -11.71 -6.02 -9.06
CA LEU A 244 -10.70 -4.97 -9.17
C LEU A 244 -11.32 -3.61 -9.53
N ASN A 245 -12.26 -3.60 -10.48
CA ASN A 245 -12.97 -2.38 -10.84
C ASN A 245 -13.90 -1.87 -9.72
N ALA A 246 -14.57 -2.77 -8.99
CA ALA A 246 -15.41 -2.39 -7.85
C ALA A 246 -14.58 -1.74 -6.73
N LEU A 247 -13.41 -2.30 -6.40
CA LEU A 247 -12.45 -1.72 -5.44
C LEU A 247 -12.00 -0.32 -5.88
N LYS A 248 -11.65 -0.14 -7.17
CA LYS A 248 -11.24 1.16 -7.74
C LYS A 248 -12.33 2.22 -7.75
N GLN A 249 -13.60 1.81 -7.69
CA GLN A 249 -14.74 2.72 -7.66
C GLN A 249 -15.30 2.91 -6.25
N GLY A 250 -14.77 2.20 -5.25
CA GLY A 250 -15.27 2.24 -3.88
C GLY A 250 -16.57 1.47 -3.67
N LYS A 251 -16.96 0.58 -4.60
CA LYS A 251 -18.13 -0.30 -4.50
C LYS A 251 -17.90 -1.44 -3.49
N SER A 252 -17.40 -1.07 -2.32
CA SER A 252 -17.00 -1.95 -1.24
C SER A 252 -17.21 -1.29 0.12
N PHE A 253 -17.06 -2.06 1.19
CA PHE A 253 -16.89 -1.55 2.55
C PHE A 253 -16.01 -2.50 3.35
N GLY A 254 -15.35 -1.97 4.38
CA GLY A 254 -14.57 -2.76 5.33
C GLY A 254 -15.44 -3.20 6.51
N MET A 255 -15.19 -4.39 7.05
CA MET A 255 -15.88 -4.90 8.23
C MET A 255 -14.89 -5.51 9.23
N ILE A 256 -15.04 -5.14 10.50
CA ILE A 256 -14.51 -5.90 11.65
C ILE A 256 -15.65 -6.81 12.12
N ILE A 257 -15.38 -8.10 12.26
CA ILE A 257 -16.35 -9.10 12.69
C ILE A 257 -16.24 -9.29 14.21
N GLY A 258 -17.36 -9.12 14.91
CA GLY A 258 -17.48 -9.35 16.35
C GLY A 258 -17.23 -10.82 16.71
N LYS A 259 -16.61 -11.08 17.86
CA LYS A 259 -16.32 -12.46 18.27
C LYS A 259 -17.62 -13.22 18.52
N GLY A 260 -17.85 -14.27 17.74
CA GLY A 260 -19.08 -15.08 17.83
C GLY A 260 -20.27 -14.52 17.07
N ALA A 261 -20.08 -13.51 16.22
CA ALA A 261 -21.11 -13.04 15.29
C ALA A 261 -21.59 -14.19 14.41
N LYS A 262 -22.90 -14.46 14.42
CA LYS A 262 -23.53 -15.55 13.65
C LYS A 262 -24.05 -15.05 12.30
N ASP A 263 -24.74 -13.92 12.34
CA ASP A 263 -25.26 -13.21 11.19
C ASP A 263 -24.48 -11.90 11.05
N LEU A 264 -24.12 -11.55 9.81
CA LEU A 264 -23.35 -10.34 9.53
C LEU A 264 -24.27 -9.27 8.96
N PRO A 265 -24.30 -8.05 9.52
CA PRO A 265 -25.12 -6.98 9.01
C PRO A 265 -24.69 -6.56 7.60
N VAL A 266 -25.67 -6.22 6.77
CA VAL A 266 -25.47 -5.88 5.35
C VAL A 266 -26.06 -4.50 5.05
N LEU A 267 -25.35 -3.74 4.21
CA LEU A 267 -25.85 -2.49 3.65
C LEU A 267 -26.94 -2.80 2.60
N LYS A 268 -28.21 -2.52 2.92
CA LYS A 268 -29.34 -2.78 2.01
C LYS A 268 -29.49 -1.71 0.95
N ARG A 269 -29.40 -0.45 1.39
CA ARG A 269 -29.68 0.73 0.57
C ARG A 269 -28.68 1.81 0.91
N PHE A 270 -28.21 2.52 -0.12
CA PHE A 270 -27.43 3.73 0.03
C PHE A 270 -27.79 4.67 -1.13
N SER A 271 -28.07 5.92 -0.82
CA SER A 271 -28.44 6.92 -1.82
C SER A 271 -27.88 8.28 -1.44
N VAL A 272 -27.60 9.06 -2.47
CA VAL A 272 -27.29 10.49 -2.34
C VAL A 272 -28.31 11.24 -3.20
N ASN A 273 -29.22 11.96 -2.55
CA ASN A 273 -30.19 12.81 -3.23
C ASN A 273 -29.85 14.26 -2.95
N LYS A 274 -29.41 14.98 -4.01
CA LYS A 274 -28.84 16.33 -3.91
C LYS A 274 -27.65 16.36 -2.94
N ASP A 275 -27.86 16.86 -1.74
CA ASP A 275 -26.87 17.00 -0.66
C ASP A 275 -27.10 16.01 0.48
N THR A 276 -28.13 15.16 0.41
CA THR A 276 -28.49 14.28 1.52
C THR A 276 -28.03 12.85 1.25
N ILE A 277 -27.16 12.34 2.12
CA ILE A 277 -26.77 10.93 2.19
C ILE A 277 -27.80 10.20 3.03
N SER A 278 -28.32 9.07 2.53
CA SER A 278 -29.25 8.20 3.26
C SER A 278 -28.89 6.75 3.05
N PHE A 279 -28.85 5.96 4.13
CA PHE A 279 -28.61 4.51 4.04
C PHE A 279 -29.42 3.70 5.06
N GLU A 280 -29.55 2.40 4.77
CA GLU A 280 -30.21 1.41 5.63
C GLU A 280 -29.39 0.12 5.72
N MET A 281 -29.28 -0.40 6.94
CA MET A 281 -28.64 -1.66 7.30
C MET A 281 -29.68 -2.78 7.55
N SER A 282 -29.25 -4.04 7.50
CA SER A 282 -30.09 -5.19 7.87
C SER A 282 -30.50 -5.27 9.32
N GLU A 283 -29.70 -4.68 10.21
CA GLU A 283 -29.86 -4.77 11.65
C GLU A 283 -29.78 -3.40 12.30
N VAL A 284 -30.35 -3.29 13.49
CA VAL A 284 -30.26 -2.08 14.32
C VAL A 284 -28.83 -1.96 14.83
N ALA A 285 -28.16 -0.87 14.46
CA ALA A 285 -26.83 -0.56 14.96
C ALA A 285 -26.91 0.09 16.34
N ARG A 286 -25.94 -0.23 17.20
CA ARG A 286 -25.76 0.45 18.49
C ARG A 286 -25.44 1.92 18.27
N GLN A 287 -24.58 2.20 17.28
CA GLN A 287 -24.14 3.54 16.94
C GLN A 287 -23.85 3.66 15.44
N ILE A 288 -24.27 4.77 14.84
CA ILE A 288 -23.88 5.21 13.51
C ILE A 288 -23.22 6.57 13.65
N SER A 289 -22.03 6.75 13.09
CA SER A 289 -21.31 8.04 13.11
C SER A 289 -20.90 8.46 11.70
N PHE A 290 -21.22 9.70 11.34
CA PHE A 290 -20.71 10.34 10.14
C PHE A 290 -19.45 11.15 10.48
N THR A 291 -18.43 11.03 9.63
CA THR A 291 -17.13 11.67 9.80
C THR A 291 -16.73 12.39 8.52
N GLY A 292 -16.19 13.60 8.66
CA GLY A 292 -15.68 14.41 7.56
C GLY A 292 -14.24 14.85 7.79
N GLN A 293 -13.91 16.04 7.30
CA GLN A 293 -12.55 16.59 7.22
C GLN A 293 -11.72 16.32 8.50
N ASN A 294 -10.50 15.83 8.31
CA ASN A 294 -9.52 15.48 9.34
C ASN A 294 -10.03 14.50 10.41
N GLY A 295 -11.00 13.63 10.07
CA GLY A 295 -11.56 12.66 11.00
C GLY A 295 -12.59 13.26 11.97
N THR A 296 -13.07 14.47 11.73
CA THR A 296 -14.04 15.17 12.60
C THR A 296 -15.41 14.49 12.51
N VAL A 297 -15.97 14.09 13.65
CA VAL A 297 -17.34 13.57 13.72
C VAL A 297 -18.34 14.68 13.43
N LEU A 298 -19.19 14.46 12.44
CA LEU A 298 -20.18 15.43 11.95
C LEU A 298 -21.57 15.21 12.56
N ALA A 299 -21.93 13.95 12.79
CA ALA A 299 -23.20 13.53 13.38
C ALA A 299 -23.06 12.12 13.97
N SER A 300 -23.94 11.79 14.92
CA SER A 300 -24.06 10.43 15.45
C SER A 300 -25.51 10.10 15.79
N TYR A 301 -25.85 8.84 15.59
CA TYR A 301 -27.17 8.26 15.84
C TYR A 301 -26.96 6.99 16.67
N ILE A 302 -27.90 6.68 17.54
CA ILE A 302 -27.86 5.51 18.41
C ILE A 302 -29.10 4.65 18.16
N ASN A 303 -28.97 3.33 18.35
CA ASN A 303 -30.08 2.37 18.26
C ASN A 303 -30.92 2.53 16.99
N SER A 304 -30.26 2.61 15.83
CA SER A 304 -30.93 2.82 14.54
C SER A 304 -30.38 1.87 13.48
N SER A 305 -31.25 1.37 12.60
CA SER A 305 -30.87 0.61 11.40
C SER A 305 -30.70 1.51 10.16
N SER A 306 -30.98 2.80 10.25
CA SER A 306 -30.84 3.74 9.15
C SER A 306 -30.35 5.11 9.63
N ALA A 307 -29.75 5.88 8.73
CA ALA A 307 -29.34 7.24 9.03
C ALA A 307 -29.37 8.12 7.80
N GLN A 308 -29.55 9.42 8.03
CA GLN A 308 -29.49 10.45 7.00
C GLN A 308 -28.56 11.58 7.45
N TYR A 309 -27.81 12.16 6.52
CA TYR A 309 -26.94 13.29 6.78
C TYR A 309 -26.95 14.28 5.61
N ILE A 310 -27.14 15.57 5.91
CA ILE A 310 -27.08 16.65 4.92
C ILE A 310 -25.63 17.14 4.83
N VAL A 311 -25.01 16.93 3.67
CA VAL A 311 -23.64 17.34 3.35
C VAL A 311 -23.57 18.86 3.23
N LYS A 312 -22.93 19.51 4.21
CA LYS A 312 -22.79 20.97 4.27
C LYS A 312 -21.80 21.46 3.22
N PRO A 313 -21.84 22.75 2.81
CA PRO A 313 -20.88 23.32 1.87
C PRO A 313 -19.40 23.11 2.25
N GLY A 314 -19.09 23.09 3.55
CA GLY A 314 -17.74 22.85 4.07
C GLY A 314 -17.28 21.39 4.10
N ASP A 315 -18.21 20.44 3.96
CA ASP A 315 -17.89 19.01 4.02
C ASP A 315 -17.34 18.57 2.65
N GLN A 316 -16.03 18.30 2.59
CA GLN A 316 -15.37 17.89 1.35
C GLN A 316 -15.54 16.39 1.09
N TYR A 317 -15.63 15.61 2.16
CA TYR A 317 -16.07 14.22 2.14
C TYR A 317 -16.88 13.90 3.41
N VAL A 318 -17.67 12.84 3.33
CA VAL A 318 -18.40 12.25 4.45
C VAL A 318 -18.33 10.74 4.33
N ARG A 319 -17.84 10.06 5.37
CA ARG A 319 -17.88 8.59 5.52
C ARG A 319 -18.70 8.21 6.76
N ALA A 320 -19.19 6.98 6.80
CA ALA A 320 -19.94 6.48 7.94
C ALA A 320 -19.27 5.24 8.56
N VAL A 321 -19.32 5.16 9.89
CA VAL A 321 -18.96 3.96 10.65
C VAL A 321 -20.18 3.51 11.44
N ILE A 322 -20.48 2.22 11.35
CA ILE A 322 -21.64 1.59 11.97
C ILE A 322 -21.12 0.54 12.95
N GLY A 323 -21.43 0.69 14.24
CA GLY A 323 -21.02 -0.23 15.30
C GLY A 323 -22.19 -1.01 15.89
N TYR A 324 -21.98 -2.29 16.15
CA TYR A 324 -22.95 -3.22 16.73
C TYR A 324 -22.55 -3.63 18.16
N THR A 325 -23.46 -4.28 18.87
CA THR A 325 -23.26 -4.68 20.28
C THR A 325 -22.33 -5.87 20.45
N ASP A 326 -22.25 -6.75 19.45
CA ASP A 326 -21.38 -7.93 19.42
C ASP A 326 -19.91 -7.61 19.07
N GLY A 327 -19.61 -6.32 18.85
CA GLY A 327 -18.30 -5.84 18.43
C GLY A 327 -18.11 -5.76 16.91
N THR A 328 -19.10 -6.21 16.11
CA THR A 328 -19.08 -6.02 14.66
C THR A 328 -19.09 -4.54 14.33
N SER A 329 -18.32 -4.12 13.33
CA SER A 329 -18.28 -2.74 12.86
C SER A 329 -18.09 -2.67 11.34
N ILE A 330 -18.86 -1.81 10.69
CA ILE A 330 -18.82 -1.57 9.24
C ILE A 330 -18.31 -0.17 8.97
N PHE A 331 -17.39 -0.06 8.02
CA PHE A 331 -16.78 1.20 7.60
C PHE A 331 -17.12 1.43 6.13
N LEU A 332 -18.01 2.38 5.87
CA LEU A 332 -18.44 2.74 4.52
C LEU A 332 -17.45 3.70 3.87
N ASN A 333 -17.17 3.49 2.59
CA ASN A 333 -16.44 4.39 1.72
C ASN A 333 -17.09 5.79 1.68
N PRO A 334 -16.29 6.84 1.46
CA PRO A 334 -16.77 8.20 1.52
C PRO A 334 -17.60 8.59 0.31
N VAL A 335 -18.62 9.41 0.56
CA VAL A 335 -19.18 10.31 -0.45
C VAL A 335 -18.33 11.59 -0.43
N PHE A 336 -17.90 12.09 -1.59
CA PHE A 336 -17.03 13.26 -1.66
C PHE A 336 -17.32 14.19 -2.83
N ARG A 337 -16.89 15.45 -2.72
CA ARG A 337 -17.09 16.46 -3.75
C ARG A 337 -16.22 16.21 -4.98
N TYR A 338 -16.81 16.37 -6.15
CA TYR A 338 -16.11 16.27 -7.43
C TYR A 338 -16.78 17.10 -8.53
N ASN A 339 -16.11 17.24 -9.67
CA ASN A 339 -16.55 18.05 -10.81
C ASN A 339 -17.29 17.25 -11.90
N GLY A 340 -17.69 16.00 -11.64
CA GLY A 340 -18.31 15.15 -12.67
C GLY A 340 -17.32 14.53 -13.66
N THR A 341 -16.03 14.81 -13.51
CA THR A 341 -14.95 14.22 -14.31
C THR A 341 -14.46 12.90 -13.72
N LYS A 342 -13.62 12.18 -14.46
CA LYS A 342 -12.95 10.99 -13.95
C LYS A 342 -12.22 11.30 -12.64
N ILE A 343 -12.38 10.41 -11.68
CA ILE A 343 -11.75 10.47 -10.36
C ILE A 343 -10.27 10.12 -10.52
N THR A 344 -9.40 11.10 -10.30
CA THR A 344 -7.96 10.96 -10.43
C THR A 344 -7.25 11.66 -9.28
N GLN A 345 -6.20 11.05 -8.75
CA GLN A 345 -5.34 11.73 -7.79
C GLN A 345 -4.43 12.74 -8.50
N THR A 346 -4.07 13.81 -7.79
CA THR A 346 -3.09 14.80 -8.30
C THR A 346 -1.77 14.10 -8.62
N PRO A 347 -1.22 14.29 -9.83
CA PRO A 347 0.07 13.72 -10.20
C PRO A 347 1.21 14.36 -9.40
N VAL A 348 2.26 13.59 -9.18
CA VAL A 348 3.50 14.06 -8.54
C VAL A 348 4.60 14.06 -9.58
N PHE A 349 5.43 15.10 -9.60
CA PHE A 349 6.45 15.31 -10.63
C PHE A 349 7.86 15.07 -10.09
N ILE A 350 8.72 14.50 -10.94
CA ILE A 350 10.14 14.31 -10.62
C ILE A 350 10.82 15.67 -10.57
N ASN A 351 11.49 15.94 -9.45
CA ASN A 351 12.39 17.08 -9.30
C ASN A 351 13.76 16.70 -9.87
N THR A 352 14.02 17.09 -11.11
CA THR A 352 15.24 16.73 -11.84
C THR A 352 16.50 17.27 -11.17
N GLN A 353 16.48 18.51 -10.66
CA GLN A 353 17.61 19.12 -9.96
C GLN A 353 17.94 18.37 -8.67
N LYS A 354 16.95 18.13 -7.81
CA LYS A 354 17.14 17.38 -6.55
C LYS A 354 17.59 15.96 -6.83
N THR A 355 17.03 15.31 -7.85
CA THR A 355 17.46 13.97 -8.28
C THR A 355 18.93 13.97 -8.72
N ALA A 356 19.37 14.96 -9.51
CA ALA A 356 20.77 15.08 -9.92
C ALA A 356 21.71 15.30 -8.72
N ILE A 357 21.34 16.16 -7.77
CA ILE A 357 22.11 16.40 -6.55
C ILE A 357 22.28 15.10 -5.76
N PHE A 358 21.19 14.34 -5.53
CA PHE A 358 21.28 13.07 -4.80
C PHE A 358 22.14 12.05 -5.55
N ARG A 359 22.02 11.94 -6.88
CA ARG A 359 22.91 11.08 -7.66
C ARG A 359 24.39 11.46 -7.50
N LEU A 360 24.72 12.75 -7.52
CA LEU A 360 26.07 13.24 -7.28
C LEU A 360 26.56 12.90 -5.86
N MET A 361 25.70 13.01 -4.84
CA MET A 361 26.02 12.57 -3.49
C MET A 361 26.32 11.07 -3.43
N GLY A 362 25.53 10.24 -4.12
CA GLY A 362 25.79 8.80 -4.24
C GLY A 362 27.15 8.50 -4.85
N ILE A 363 27.55 9.21 -5.92
CA ILE A 363 28.88 9.10 -6.53
C ILE A 363 29.97 9.49 -5.53
N PHE A 364 29.79 10.59 -4.80
CA PHE A 364 30.75 11.02 -3.79
C PHE A 364 30.93 9.98 -2.69
N ILE A 365 29.84 9.41 -2.18
CA ILE A 365 29.88 8.36 -1.14
C ILE A 365 30.61 7.10 -1.67
N LEU A 366 30.27 6.63 -2.88
CA LEU A 366 30.95 5.46 -3.46
C LEU A 366 32.43 5.72 -3.71
N THR A 367 32.80 6.89 -4.24
CA THR A 367 34.20 7.22 -4.49
C THR A 367 35.01 7.34 -3.19
N ALA A 368 34.43 7.92 -2.13
CA ALA A 368 35.03 7.94 -0.80
C ALA A 368 35.23 6.52 -0.24
N TRP A 369 34.21 5.67 -0.34
CA TRP A 369 34.30 4.27 0.09
C TRP A 369 35.36 3.49 -0.68
N LEU A 370 35.38 3.61 -2.02
CA LEU A 370 36.37 2.94 -2.86
C LEU A 370 37.79 3.39 -2.50
N ARG A 371 38.02 4.69 -2.27
CA ARG A 371 39.34 5.19 -1.83
C ARG A 371 39.78 4.60 -0.48
N MET A 372 38.85 4.40 0.44
CA MET A 372 39.12 3.80 1.75
C MET A 372 39.32 2.27 1.67
N ALA A 373 38.49 1.58 0.90
CA ALA A 373 38.51 0.12 0.78
C ALA A 373 39.64 -0.41 -0.13
N PHE A 374 40.00 0.34 -1.18
CA PHE A 374 41.04 -0.03 -2.13
C PHE A 374 42.39 -0.44 -1.49
N PRO A 375 42.98 0.32 -0.54
CA PRO A 375 44.23 -0.08 0.10
C PRO A 375 44.11 -1.31 1.01
N LEU A 376 42.89 -1.69 1.42
CA LEU A 376 42.62 -2.86 2.27
C LEU A 376 42.48 -4.14 1.44
N VAL A 377 42.03 -4.01 0.19
CA VAL A 377 41.79 -5.14 -0.73
C VAL A 377 42.97 -5.38 -1.69
N VAL A 378 43.69 -4.33 -2.08
CA VAL A 378 44.77 -4.42 -3.08
C VAL A 378 46.15 -4.48 -2.42
N SER A 379 46.96 -5.46 -2.85
CA SER A 379 48.33 -5.66 -2.31
C SER A 379 49.20 -4.42 -2.51
N LYS A 380 50.16 -4.22 -1.60
CA LYS A 380 51.10 -3.08 -1.65
C LYS A 380 51.90 -3.06 -2.96
N HIS A 381 52.23 -4.23 -3.50
CA HIS A 381 52.95 -4.38 -4.77
C HIS A 381 52.11 -3.89 -5.97
N VAL A 382 50.84 -4.28 -6.05
CA VAL A 382 49.93 -3.83 -7.12
C VAL A 382 49.66 -2.33 -7.03
N ARG A 383 49.53 -1.77 -5.81
CA ARG A 383 49.42 -0.32 -5.60
C ARG A 383 50.63 0.45 -6.11
N GLN A 384 51.84 -0.05 -5.90
CA GLN A 384 53.09 0.56 -6.38
C GLN A 384 53.20 0.52 -7.91
N THR A 385 52.77 -0.57 -8.55
CA THR A 385 52.77 -0.70 -10.02
C THR A 385 51.76 0.23 -10.69
N LEU A 386 50.57 0.41 -10.09
CA LEU A 386 49.57 1.38 -10.56
C LEU A 386 50.03 2.83 -10.40
N GLY A 387 50.64 3.18 -9.26
CA GLY A 387 51.17 4.53 -9.02
C GLY A 387 52.28 4.94 -10.00
N LYS A 388 53.14 4.00 -10.40
CA LYS A 388 54.22 4.24 -11.38
C LYS A 388 53.72 4.46 -12.82
N ARG A 389 52.50 3.99 -13.18
CA ARG A 389 51.93 4.20 -14.52
C ARG A 389 51.29 5.59 -14.72
N PHE A 390 50.94 6.30 -13.65
CA PHE A 390 50.36 7.64 -13.72
C PHE A 390 51.39 8.77 -13.61
N THR A 391 52.65 8.45 -13.33
CA THR A 391 53.79 9.38 -13.39
C THR A 391 54.61 9.14 -14.67
N TYR A 392 53.99 9.25 -15.84
CA TYR A 392 54.74 9.36 -17.10
C TYR A 392 54.90 10.84 -17.41
N THR A 393 56.00 11.43 -16.93
CA THR A 393 56.46 12.75 -17.37
C THR A 393 56.80 12.62 -18.87
N PRO A 394 56.21 13.42 -19.77
CA PRO A 394 56.63 13.40 -21.17
C PRO A 394 58.10 13.82 -21.22
N LYS A 395 58.98 12.93 -21.70
CA LYS A 395 60.37 13.29 -22.00
C LYS A 395 60.34 14.45 -22.98
N LYS A 396 60.84 15.61 -22.57
CA LYS A 396 61.15 16.73 -23.47
C LYS A 396 62.08 16.22 -24.57
N LEU A 397 61.54 16.00 -25.76
CA LEU A 397 62.30 15.92 -27.00
C LEU A 397 62.58 17.35 -27.46
N PHE A 398 63.74 17.89 -27.08
CA PHE A 398 64.37 18.95 -27.84
C PHE A 398 65.85 18.58 -27.99
N PRO A 399 66.32 18.22 -29.20
CA PRO A 399 67.74 18.11 -29.46
C PRO A 399 68.35 19.51 -29.40
N ARG A 400 69.45 19.66 -28.65
CA ARG A 400 70.27 20.87 -28.66
C ARG A 400 70.79 21.10 -30.08
N LEU A 401 70.49 22.27 -30.64
CA LEU A 401 71.18 22.80 -31.81
C LEU A 401 72.26 23.77 -31.32
N ARG A 402 73.51 23.36 -31.58
CA ARG A 402 74.81 24.05 -31.55
C ARG A 402 75.23 24.77 -30.28
#